data_AF-A0A522QZA0-F1
#
_entry.id   AF-A0A522QZA0-F1
#
_cell.length_a   1.000
_cell.length_b   1.000
_cell.length_c   1.000
_cell.angle_alpha   90.00
_cell.angle_beta   90.00
_cell.angle_gamma   90.00
#
_symmetry.space_group_name_H-M   'P 1'
#
loop_
_entity.id
_entity.type
_entity.pdbx_description
1 polymer ?
#
loop_
_entity_poly.entity_id
_entity_poly.type
_entity_poly.pdbx_seq_one_letter_code
_entity_poly.pdbx_strand_id
1 'polypeptide(L)'
;MYLDDVILRPAINIDCNPNDGRTFEFLTEDPYLDAQLAVAYVEGVQKQGVAACVKHYLANNQETNGGSVDEIIGQRALHEIYMPAFKAVVQQAHVEVVMAAYNKVNGNYCAANPYLLKDVLEKQWGFNGMIISGWGGVHSIVSTALAGLDVKMNGDSDYQHYYFVQLLLNSVKAGKVNEDIINNKVKFIVGVMYQLNMPGNGVRPDGSMNTSKQVYCIM
;
A
#
# COMPACT_ATOMS: atom_id res chain seq x y z
N MET A 1 -7.71 23.26 7.59
CA MET A 1 -8.52 22.05 7.81
C MET A 1 -7.89 20.97 6.96
N TYR A 2 -7.18 20.02 7.57
CA TYR A 2 -6.51 18.94 6.85
C TYR A 2 -7.51 17.79 6.76
N LEU A 3 -8.03 17.56 5.56
CA LEU A 3 -8.84 16.39 5.23
C LEU A 3 -7.93 15.43 4.47
N ASP A 4 -7.22 14.57 5.20
CA ASP A 4 -6.50 13.47 4.60
C ASP A 4 -7.48 12.30 4.41
N ASP A 5 -7.71 11.89 3.16
CA ASP A 5 -8.59 10.75 2.84
C ASP A 5 -7.92 9.40 3.14
N VAL A 6 -6.59 9.34 2.94
CA VAL A 6 -5.76 8.16 3.14
C VAL A 6 -4.56 8.55 4.00
N ILE A 7 -4.41 7.92 5.17
CA ILE A 7 -3.21 8.09 5.99
C ILE A 7 -2.18 7.02 5.61
N LEU A 8 -0.95 7.45 5.28
CA LEU A 8 0.14 6.56 4.84
C LEU A 8 0.82 5.85 6.01
N ARG A 9 0.02 5.20 6.86
CA ARG A 9 0.40 4.49 8.08
C ARG A 9 -0.57 3.32 8.33
N PRO A 10 -0.15 2.28 9.08
CA PRO A 10 1.14 2.12 9.76
C PRO A 10 2.24 1.55 8.85
N ALA A 11 3.50 1.72 9.25
CA ALA A 11 4.62 1.00 8.65
C ALA A 11 4.89 -0.28 9.47
N ILE A 12 4.79 -1.44 8.83
CA ILE A 12 4.74 -2.78 9.45
C ILE A 12 5.75 -3.73 8.81
N ASN A 13 6.92 -3.19 8.47
CA ASN A 13 8.07 -4.00 8.08
C ASN A 13 8.72 -4.55 9.36
N ILE A 14 9.19 -5.80 9.30
CA ILE A 14 9.88 -6.44 10.43
C ILE A 14 11.19 -5.71 10.77
N ASP A 15 11.39 -5.36 12.04
CA ASP A 15 12.66 -4.77 12.48
C ASP A 15 13.79 -5.83 12.58
N CYS A 16 14.28 -6.33 11.45
CA CYS A 16 15.30 -7.39 11.44
C CYS A 16 16.74 -6.88 11.57
N ASN A 17 16.97 -5.57 11.44
CA ASN A 17 18.30 -4.97 11.48
C ASN A 17 18.27 -3.67 12.27
N PRO A 18 18.94 -3.59 13.44
CA PRO A 18 18.92 -2.40 14.28
C PRO A 18 19.61 -1.18 13.64
N ASN A 19 20.31 -1.35 12.52
CA ASN A 19 20.93 -0.25 11.78
C ASN A 19 20.06 0.29 10.64
N ASP A 20 18.84 -0.24 10.45
CA ASP A 20 17.95 0.30 9.44
C ASP A 20 17.49 1.71 9.82
N GLY A 21 17.54 2.62 8.85
CA GLY A 21 17.26 4.04 9.08
C GLY A 21 15.80 4.33 9.42
N ARG A 22 14.91 3.34 9.26
CA ARG A 22 13.46 3.45 9.44
C ARG A 22 12.90 2.52 10.50
N THR A 23 13.74 1.83 11.28
CA THR A 23 13.31 1.06 12.44
C THR A 23 12.38 1.87 13.38
N PHE A 24 12.62 3.18 13.53
CA PHE A 24 11.80 4.05 14.39
C PHE A 24 10.32 4.20 13.96
N GLU A 25 9.98 3.90 12.70
CA GLU A 25 8.59 3.94 12.22
C GLU A 25 7.94 2.54 12.15
N PHE A 26 8.72 1.48 12.31
CA PHE A 26 8.24 0.09 12.38
C PHE A 26 7.80 -0.25 13.80
N LEU A 27 6.99 -1.31 13.94
CA LEU A 27 6.39 -1.65 15.24
C LEU A 27 7.28 -2.58 16.06
N THR A 28 7.84 -3.63 15.47
CA THR A 28 8.61 -4.66 16.18
C THR A 28 9.31 -5.64 15.22
N GLU A 29 10.22 -6.47 15.76
CA GLU A 29 10.87 -7.58 15.06
C GLU A 29 10.02 -8.87 15.05
N ASP A 30 9.02 -8.99 15.92
CA ASP A 30 8.20 -10.19 16.06
C ASP A 30 6.93 -10.13 15.18
N PRO A 31 6.75 -11.07 14.23
CA PRO A 31 5.63 -11.03 13.29
C PRO A 31 4.25 -11.17 13.94
N TYR A 32 4.16 -11.81 15.10
CA TYR A 32 2.88 -11.97 15.81
C TYR A 32 2.48 -10.66 16.49
N LEU A 33 3.40 -10.04 17.25
CA LEU A 33 3.20 -8.75 17.88
C LEU A 33 2.93 -7.66 16.85
N ASP A 34 3.67 -7.64 15.74
CA ASP A 34 3.45 -6.70 14.64
C ASP A 34 2.02 -6.83 14.09
N ALA A 35 1.55 -8.05 13.85
CA ALA A 35 0.18 -8.30 13.41
C ALA A 35 -0.88 -7.79 14.40
N GLN A 36 -0.71 -8.02 15.70
CA GLN A 36 -1.68 -7.57 16.71
C GLN A 36 -1.78 -6.03 16.76
N LEU A 37 -0.62 -5.36 16.73
CA LEU A 37 -0.55 -3.89 16.78
C LEU A 37 -1.08 -3.27 15.48
N ALA A 38 -0.71 -3.83 14.33
CA ALA A 38 -1.12 -3.34 13.03
C ALA A 38 -2.64 -3.43 12.82
N VAL A 39 -3.27 -4.55 13.21
CA VAL A 39 -4.73 -4.73 13.13
C VAL A 39 -5.45 -3.67 13.97
N ALA A 40 -5.05 -3.49 15.24
CA ALA A 40 -5.65 -2.50 16.12
C ALA A 40 -5.49 -1.07 15.57
N TYR A 41 -4.33 -0.73 15.01
CA TYR A 41 -4.07 0.57 14.39
C TYR A 41 -4.98 0.82 13.19
N VAL A 42 -5.04 -0.13 12.25
CA VAL A 42 -5.85 -0.02 11.03
C VAL A 42 -7.32 0.15 11.37
N GLU A 43 -7.85 -0.65 12.28
CA GLU A 43 -9.23 -0.50 12.73
C GLU A 43 -9.49 0.87 13.38
N GLY A 44 -8.57 1.33 14.22
CA GLY A 44 -8.69 2.63 14.90
C GLY A 44 -8.77 3.79 13.90
N VAL A 45 -7.92 3.78 12.88
CA VAL A 45 -7.92 4.77 11.79
C VAL A 45 -9.21 4.68 10.97
N GLN A 46 -9.59 3.49 10.51
CA GLN A 46 -10.74 3.32 9.62
C GLN A 46 -12.08 3.64 10.31
N LYS A 47 -12.17 3.46 11.64
CA LYS A 47 -13.32 3.91 12.45
C LYS A 47 -13.53 5.43 12.44
N GLN A 48 -12.51 6.22 12.06
CA GLN A 48 -12.63 7.68 11.92
C GLN A 48 -13.08 8.12 10.52
N GLY A 49 -13.38 7.18 9.60
CA GLY A 49 -13.75 7.52 8.22
C GLY A 49 -12.57 7.97 7.36
N VAL A 50 -11.37 7.51 7.68
CA VAL A 50 -10.12 7.71 6.93
C VAL A 50 -9.54 6.35 6.56
N ALA A 51 -9.03 6.18 5.35
CA ALA A 51 -8.43 4.92 4.93
C ALA A 51 -7.02 4.78 5.50
N ALA A 52 -6.71 3.62 6.10
CA ALA A 52 -5.34 3.28 6.47
C ALA A 52 -4.58 2.75 5.25
N CYS A 53 -3.28 3.02 5.19
CA CYS A 53 -2.39 2.50 4.16
C CYS A 53 -1.19 1.82 4.81
N VAL A 54 -1.24 0.48 4.84
CA VAL A 54 -0.17 -0.34 5.41
C VAL A 54 1.01 -0.41 4.45
N LYS A 55 2.23 -0.28 4.98
CA LYS A 55 3.45 -0.18 4.16
C LYS A 55 4.67 -0.78 4.87
N HIS A 56 5.74 -1.12 4.18
CA HIS A 56 5.91 -1.19 2.72
C HIS A 56 5.91 -2.66 2.31
N TYR A 57 5.01 -3.02 1.40
CA TYR A 57 4.82 -4.39 0.95
C TYR A 57 5.78 -4.69 -0.22
N LEU A 58 6.91 -5.37 -0.04
CA LEU A 58 7.33 -6.14 1.13
C LEU A 58 8.86 -6.08 1.35
N ALA A 59 9.27 -6.42 2.57
CA ALA A 59 10.67 -6.63 2.96
C ALA A 59 11.57 -5.40 2.74
N ASN A 60 11.04 -4.19 2.98
CA ASN A 60 11.83 -2.96 2.93
C ASN A 60 12.51 -2.74 4.29
N ASN A 61 13.57 -3.51 4.56
CA ASN A 61 14.24 -3.58 5.86
C ASN A 61 15.67 -3.00 5.86
N GLN A 62 16.03 -2.29 4.79
CA GLN A 62 17.25 -1.53 4.70
C GLN A 62 17.06 -0.30 3.80
N GLU A 63 17.43 0.86 4.32
CA GLU A 63 17.41 2.09 3.51
C GLU A 63 18.56 2.15 2.51
N THR A 64 19.67 1.45 2.79
CA THR A 64 20.82 1.44 1.88
C THR A 64 20.45 0.76 0.58
N ASN A 65 20.49 1.51 -0.52
CA ASN A 65 20.04 1.07 -1.84
C ASN A 65 18.59 0.55 -1.87
N GLY A 66 17.71 1.05 -0.99
CA GLY A 66 16.32 0.56 -0.87
C GLY A 66 15.51 0.63 -2.18
N GLY A 67 15.88 1.51 -3.12
CA GLY A 67 15.28 1.60 -4.45
C GLY A 67 15.82 0.65 -5.52
N SER A 68 16.81 -0.18 -5.22
CA SER A 68 17.46 -1.05 -6.22
C SER A 68 17.91 -2.41 -5.70
N VAL A 69 17.99 -2.60 -4.38
CA VAL A 69 18.36 -3.86 -3.74
C VAL A 69 17.36 -4.98 -4.08
N ASP A 70 17.88 -6.20 -4.20
CA ASP A 70 17.09 -7.42 -4.35
C ASP A 70 17.19 -8.29 -3.11
N GLU A 71 16.08 -8.34 -2.37
CA GLU A 71 15.97 -9.15 -1.16
C GLU A 71 15.73 -10.61 -1.54
N ILE A 72 16.74 -11.44 -1.30
CA ILE A 72 16.71 -12.87 -1.59
C ILE A 72 16.18 -13.61 -0.36
N ILE A 73 14.88 -13.89 -0.35
CA ILE A 73 14.17 -14.42 0.81
C ILE A 73 13.55 -15.76 0.47
N GLY A 74 13.88 -16.79 1.24
CA GLY A 74 13.27 -18.11 1.13
C GLY A 74 11.78 -18.08 1.43
N GLN A 75 11.00 -18.90 0.73
CA GLN A 75 9.53 -18.92 0.83
C GLN A 75 9.03 -19.04 2.28
N ARG A 76 9.69 -19.88 3.08
CA ARG A 76 9.35 -20.04 4.50
C ARG A 76 9.46 -18.74 5.28
N ALA A 77 10.61 -18.05 5.19
CA ALA A 77 10.83 -16.78 5.87
C ALA A 77 9.87 -15.71 5.36
N LEU A 78 9.61 -15.67 4.05
CA LEU A 78 8.66 -14.73 3.46
C LEU A 78 7.27 -14.86 4.09
N HIS A 79 6.76 -16.10 4.22
CA HIS A 79 5.42 -16.38 4.73
C HIS A 79 5.32 -16.39 6.27
N GLU A 80 6.38 -16.79 6.97
CA GLU A 80 6.38 -16.91 8.44
C GLU A 80 6.86 -15.63 9.14
N ILE A 81 7.63 -14.75 8.48
CA ILE A 81 8.25 -13.58 9.11
C ILE A 81 7.76 -12.27 8.48
N TYR A 82 7.88 -12.09 7.16
CA TYR A 82 7.62 -10.77 6.55
C TYR A 82 6.14 -10.52 6.25
N MET A 83 5.40 -11.55 5.84
CA MET A 83 3.99 -11.47 5.45
C MET A 83 2.93 -11.48 6.58
N PRO A 84 3.14 -12.06 7.77
CA PRO A 84 2.08 -12.24 8.76
C PRO A 84 1.30 -10.97 9.14
N ALA A 85 1.98 -9.85 9.38
CA ALA A 85 1.32 -8.59 9.72
C ALA A 85 0.46 -8.07 8.56
N PHE A 86 0.99 -8.06 7.32
CA PHE A 86 0.23 -7.69 6.13
C PHE A 86 -0.98 -8.61 5.88
N LYS A 87 -0.82 -9.93 6.09
CA LYS A 87 -1.92 -10.88 5.99
C LYS A 87 -3.00 -10.59 7.03
N ALA A 88 -2.61 -10.30 8.27
CA ALA A 88 -3.53 -10.02 9.36
C ALA A 88 -4.36 -8.75 9.11
N VAL A 89 -3.73 -7.64 8.70
CA VAL A 89 -4.46 -6.40 8.39
C VAL A 89 -5.41 -6.53 7.20
N VAL A 90 -5.08 -7.38 6.23
CA VAL A 90 -5.98 -7.69 5.10
C VAL A 90 -7.18 -8.51 5.57
N GLN A 91 -6.94 -9.58 6.33
CA GLN A 91 -7.99 -10.56 6.65
C GLN A 91 -8.83 -10.19 7.88
N GLN A 92 -8.27 -9.44 8.83
CA GLN A 92 -8.92 -9.12 10.11
C GLN A 92 -9.38 -7.67 10.16
N ALA A 93 -8.53 -6.73 9.75
CA ALA A 93 -8.84 -5.30 9.80
C ALA A 93 -9.46 -4.75 8.50
N HIS A 94 -9.48 -5.57 7.44
CA HIS A 94 -9.93 -5.17 6.10
C HIS A 94 -9.32 -3.83 5.66
N VAL A 95 -7.98 -3.76 5.69
CA VAL A 95 -7.26 -2.55 5.30
C VAL A 95 -7.66 -2.08 3.90
N GLU A 96 -7.89 -0.78 3.73
CA GLU A 96 -8.35 -0.20 2.46
C GLU A 96 -7.21 -0.02 1.44
N VAL A 97 -5.98 0.23 1.91
CA VAL A 97 -4.85 0.56 1.03
C VAL A 97 -3.58 -0.18 1.45
N VAL A 98 -2.83 -0.68 0.46
CA VAL A 98 -1.49 -1.27 0.64
C VAL A 98 -0.49 -0.53 -0.22
N MET A 99 0.65 -0.13 0.35
CA MET A 99 1.73 0.49 -0.41
C MET A 99 2.82 -0.53 -0.73
N ALA A 100 3.10 -0.72 -2.02
CA ALA A 100 4.20 -1.54 -2.48
C ALA A 100 5.56 -0.89 -2.16
N ALA A 101 6.51 -1.70 -1.73
CA ALA A 101 7.88 -1.30 -1.40
C ALA A 101 8.71 -0.92 -2.63
N TYR A 102 9.84 -0.25 -2.37
CA TYR A 102 10.77 0.21 -3.40
C TYR A 102 11.68 -0.89 -3.92
N ASN A 103 12.11 -1.81 -3.04
CA ASN A 103 13.07 -2.85 -3.35
C ASN A 103 12.47 -3.95 -4.25
N LYS A 104 13.36 -4.81 -4.73
CA LYS A 104 12.97 -6.10 -5.31
C LYS A 104 12.90 -7.16 -4.22
N VAL A 105 12.05 -8.15 -4.46
CA VAL A 105 12.02 -9.40 -3.70
C VAL A 105 12.11 -10.54 -4.71
N ASN A 106 13.15 -11.35 -4.58
CA ASN A 106 13.42 -12.49 -5.45
C ASN A 106 13.36 -12.12 -6.96
N GLY A 107 14.03 -11.03 -7.35
CA GLY A 107 14.25 -10.62 -8.74
C GLY A 107 13.30 -9.56 -9.30
N ASN A 108 12.13 -9.35 -8.68
CA ASN A 108 11.13 -8.39 -9.17
C ASN A 108 10.88 -7.26 -8.18
N TYR A 109 10.82 -6.02 -8.69
CA TYR A 109 10.40 -4.86 -7.90
C TYR A 109 9.02 -5.10 -7.30
N CYS A 110 8.80 -4.77 -6.03
CA CYS A 110 7.54 -5.08 -5.36
C CYS A 110 6.32 -4.50 -6.09
N ALA A 111 6.41 -3.27 -6.61
CA ALA A 111 5.36 -2.64 -7.43
C ALA A 111 5.14 -3.29 -8.81
N ALA A 112 5.99 -4.25 -9.20
CA ALA A 112 5.91 -5.01 -10.45
C ALA A 112 6.00 -6.53 -10.21
N ASN A 113 5.71 -7.00 -8.99
CA ASN A 113 5.87 -8.40 -8.60
C ASN A 113 4.50 -9.12 -8.60
N PRO A 114 4.16 -9.90 -9.66
CA PRO A 114 2.86 -10.54 -9.77
C PRO A 114 2.62 -11.60 -8.69
N TYR A 115 3.68 -12.26 -8.20
CA TYR A 115 3.56 -13.21 -7.10
C TYR A 115 3.07 -12.51 -5.83
N LEU A 116 3.69 -11.38 -5.47
CA LEU A 116 3.31 -10.65 -4.26
C LEU A 116 1.93 -10.00 -4.37
N LEU A 117 1.65 -9.31 -5.48
CA LEU A 117 0.44 -8.48 -5.61
C LEU A 117 -0.79 -9.29 -6.03
N LYS A 118 -0.66 -10.19 -7.03
CA LYS A 118 -1.80 -10.98 -7.52
C LYS A 118 -1.93 -12.31 -6.82
N ASP A 119 -0.85 -13.08 -6.75
CA ASP A 119 -0.99 -14.46 -6.25
C ASP A 119 -1.15 -14.51 -4.73
N VAL A 120 -0.43 -13.68 -3.99
CA VAL A 120 -0.51 -13.64 -2.53
C VAL A 120 -1.59 -12.66 -2.05
N LEU A 121 -1.42 -11.36 -2.32
CA LEU A 121 -2.26 -10.33 -1.73
C LEU A 121 -3.72 -10.43 -2.22
N GLU A 122 -3.95 -10.45 -3.54
CA GLU A 122 -5.29 -10.56 -4.13
C GLU A 122 -5.88 -11.98 -3.96
N LYS A 123 -5.24 -13.02 -4.52
CA LYS A 123 -5.85 -14.37 -4.61
C LYS A 123 -5.83 -15.16 -3.30
N GLN A 124 -4.70 -15.17 -2.57
CA GLN A 124 -4.60 -15.99 -1.35
C GLN A 124 -5.22 -15.30 -0.14
N TRP A 125 -5.03 -13.99 0.01
CA TRP A 125 -5.51 -13.26 1.18
C TRP A 125 -6.86 -12.58 0.95
N GLY A 126 -7.30 -12.44 -0.30
CA GLY A 126 -8.59 -11.84 -0.63
C GLY A 126 -8.58 -10.32 -0.52
N PHE A 127 -7.42 -9.67 -0.69
CA PHE A 127 -7.35 -8.21 -0.67
C PHE A 127 -8.18 -7.63 -1.82
N ASN A 128 -9.07 -6.71 -1.47
CA ASN A 128 -9.99 -6.06 -2.41
C ASN A 128 -9.94 -4.52 -2.29
N GLY A 129 -8.87 -4.00 -1.68
CA GLY A 129 -8.58 -2.58 -1.57
C GLY A 129 -7.69 -2.08 -2.69
N MET A 130 -7.09 -0.90 -2.51
CA MET A 130 -6.24 -0.24 -3.49
C MET A 130 -4.74 -0.47 -3.22
N ILE A 131 -3.97 -0.84 -4.24
CA ILE A 131 -2.52 -0.97 -4.16
C ILE A 131 -1.85 0.27 -4.77
N ILE A 132 -1.05 0.97 -3.97
CA ILE A 132 -0.31 2.17 -4.40
C ILE A 132 1.20 1.91 -4.39
N SER A 133 1.98 2.63 -5.20
CA SER A 133 3.45 2.51 -5.15
C SER A 133 4.04 3.39 -4.05
N GLY A 134 5.24 3.06 -3.57
CA GLY A 134 6.12 4.06 -2.98
C GLY A 134 6.39 5.23 -3.95
N TRP A 135 6.79 6.39 -3.41
CA TRP A 135 7.08 7.61 -4.18
C TRP A 135 8.32 7.38 -5.04
N GLY A 136 8.13 7.08 -6.32
CA GLY A 136 9.22 6.75 -7.25
C GLY A 136 9.55 5.27 -7.37
N GLY A 137 8.78 4.38 -6.73
CA GLY A 137 8.99 2.92 -6.77
C GLY A 137 8.51 2.22 -8.05
N VAL A 138 8.23 2.96 -9.13
CA VAL A 138 7.76 2.39 -10.41
C VAL A 138 8.84 2.52 -11.47
N HIS A 139 9.33 1.37 -11.94
CA HIS A 139 10.43 1.28 -12.91
C HIS A 139 9.98 0.82 -14.31
N SER A 140 8.76 0.31 -14.46
CA SER A 140 8.19 -0.11 -15.75
C SER A 140 6.67 0.00 -15.74
N ILE A 141 6.09 0.83 -16.61
CA ILE A 141 4.63 1.04 -16.66
C ILE A 141 3.87 -0.24 -16.99
N VAL A 142 4.30 -0.95 -18.03
CA VAL A 142 3.59 -2.15 -18.49
C VAL A 142 3.68 -3.26 -17.44
N SER A 143 4.88 -3.53 -16.93
CA SER A 143 5.07 -4.58 -15.93
C SER A 143 4.28 -4.30 -14.66
N THR A 144 4.31 -3.07 -14.17
CA THR A 144 3.54 -2.63 -12.99
C THR A 144 2.03 -2.72 -13.21
N ALA A 145 1.53 -2.26 -14.36
CA ALA A 145 0.11 -2.36 -14.69
C ALA A 145 -0.35 -3.82 -14.73
N LEU A 146 0.43 -4.72 -15.34
CA LEU A 146 0.14 -6.14 -15.43
C LEU A 146 0.33 -6.88 -14.10
N ALA A 147 1.19 -6.41 -13.20
CA ALA A 147 1.49 -7.06 -11.93
C ALA A 147 0.42 -6.84 -10.86
N GLY A 148 -0.39 -5.79 -10.95
CA GLY A 148 -1.51 -5.55 -10.03
C GLY A 148 -1.52 -4.18 -9.35
N LEU A 149 -0.51 -3.34 -9.55
CA LEU A 149 -0.50 -1.99 -8.95
C LEU A 149 -1.62 -1.11 -9.51
N ASP A 150 -2.43 -0.49 -8.66
CA ASP A 150 -3.55 0.34 -9.09
C ASP A 150 -3.15 1.79 -9.32
N VAL A 151 -2.39 2.37 -8.38
CA VAL A 151 -1.98 3.78 -8.44
C VAL A 151 -0.47 3.91 -8.34
N LYS A 152 0.12 4.47 -9.39
CA LYS A 152 1.48 4.97 -9.35
C LYS A 152 1.50 6.30 -8.57
N MET A 153 2.11 6.30 -7.39
CA MET A 153 2.34 7.52 -6.63
C MET A 153 3.45 8.37 -7.27
N ASN A 154 3.38 9.67 -7.04
CA ASN A 154 4.00 10.77 -7.81
C ASN A 154 3.22 11.07 -9.09
N GLY A 155 2.50 12.19 -9.07
CA GLY A 155 1.96 12.86 -10.24
C GLY A 155 2.74 14.13 -10.54
N ASP A 156 2.58 14.65 -11.75
CA ASP A 156 2.96 16.00 -12.12
C ASP A 156 1.71 16.88 -12.11
N SER A 157 1.85 18.17 -11.84
CA SER A 157 0.73 19.12 -11.94
C SER A 157 0.24 19.25 -13.38
N ASP A 158 1.10 18.98 -14.36
CA ASP A 158 0.72 18.84 -15.76
C ASP A 158 0.34 17.39 -16.10
N TYR A 159 -0.88 17.01 -15.74
CA TYR A 159 -1.39 15.65 -15.95
C TYR A 159 -1.33 15.19 -17.42
N GLN A 160 -1.61 16.09 -18.36
CA GLN A 160 -1.68 15.77 -19.80
C GLN A 160 -0.29 15.52 -20.39
N HIS A 161 0.72 16.23 -19.92
CA HIS A 161 2.11 16.03 -20.35
C HIS A 161 2.91 15.10 -19.44
N TYR A 162 2.28 14.54 -18.42
CA TYR A 162 2.96 13.63 -17.53
C TYR A 162 3.38 12.36 -18.29
N TYR A 163 4.69 12.20 -18.46
CA TYR A 163 5.32 11.15 -19.26
C TYR A 163 4.73 9.75 -19.02
N PHE A 164 4.47 9.41 -17.75
CA PHE A 164 3.93 8.12 -17.38
C PHE A 164 2.46 7.90 -17.78
N VAL A 165 1.62 8.95 -17.79
CA VAL A 165 0.24 8.88 -18.31
C VAL A 165 0.28 8.57 -19.80
N GLN A 166 1.11 9.29 -20.56
CA GLN A 166 1.23 9.07 -22.00
C GLN A 166 1.77 7.67 -22.32
N LEU A 167 2.75 7.17 -21.56
CA LEU A 167 3.25 5.80 -21.71
C LEU A 167 2.17 4.74 -21.47
N LEU A 168 1.34 4.90 -20.43
CA LEU A 168 0.26 3.96 -20.14
C LEU A 168 -0.79 3.99 -21.25
N LEU A 169 -1.24 5.19 -21.65
CA LEU A 169 -2.20 5.36 -22.73
C LEU A 169 -1.72 4.74 -24.04
N ASN A 170 -0.45 4.97 -24.40
CA ASN A 170 0.16 4.37 -25.60
C ASN A 170 0.25 2.85 -25.49
N SER A 171 0.52 2.32 -24.29
CA SER A 171 0.59 0.87 -24.06
C SER A 171 -0.78 0.20 -24.19
N VAL A 172 -1.85 0.88 -23.76
CA VAL A 172 -3.23 0.40 -23.96
C VAL A 172 -3.60 0.45 -25.44
N LYS A 173 -3.37 1.58 -26.12
CA LYS A 173 -3.63 1.73 -27.57
C LYS A 173 -2.87 0.71 -28.42
N ALA A 174 -1.67 0.32 -27.99
CA ALA A 174 -0.84 -0.69 -28.64
C ALA A 174 -1.19 -2.14 -28.24
N GLY A 175 -2.22 -2.36 -27.40
CA GLY A 175 -2.64 -3.70 -26.97
C GLY A 175 -1.70 -4.39 -25.98
N LYS A 176 -0.71 -3.69 -25.43
CA LYS A 176 0.23 -4.25 -24.43
C LYS A 176 -0.39 -4.34 -23.03
N VAL A 177 -1.39 -3.50 -22.76
CA VAL A 177 -2.20 -3.53 -21.54
C VAL A 177 -3.66 -3.52 -21.98
N ASN A 178 -4.42 -4.55 -21.61
CA ASN A 178 -5.85 -4.58 -21.91
C ASN A 178 -6.56 -3.49 -21.09
N GLU A 179 -7.50 -2.76 -21.71
CA GLU A 179 -8.33 -1.75 -21.04
C GLU A 179 -9.10 -2.33 -19.85
N ASP A 180 -9.50 -3.61 -19.86
CA ASP A 180 -10.12 -4.29 -18.73
C ASP A 180 -9.23 -4.28 -17.46
N ILE A 181 -7.91 -4.32 -17.66
CA ILE A 181 -6.95 -4.21 -16.55
C ILE A 181 -7.00 -2.80 -15.96
N ILE A 182 -7.21 -1.76 -16.77
CA ILE A 182 -7.38 -0.38 -16.31
C ILE A 182 -8.72 -0.21 -15.59
N ASN A 183 -9.80 -0.75 -16.15
CA ASN A 183 -11.13 -0.71 -15.55
C ASN A 183 -11.14 -1.34 -14.14
N ASN A 184 -10.46 -2.48 -13.97
CA ASN A 184 -10.31 -3.10 -12.67
C ASN A 184 -9.54 -2.23 -11.68
N LYS A 185 -8.47 -1.54 -12.10
CA LYS A 185 -7.73 -0.60 -11.24
C LYS A 185 -8.61 0.56 -10.78
N VAL A 186 -9.37 1.15 -11.70
CA VAL A 186 -10.30 2.23 -11.40
C VAL A 186 -11.38 1.78 -10.42
N LYS A 187 -11.87 0.54 -10.54
CA LYS A 187 -12.83 -0.04 -9.59
C LYS A 187 -12.31 -0.03 -8.16
N PHE A 188 -11.05 -0.37 -7.92
CA PHE A 188 -10.47 -0.34 -6.56
C PHE A 188 -10.34 1.08 -6.01
N ILE A 189 -9.88 2.03 -6.85
CA ILE A 189 -9.80 3.45 -6.47
C ILE A 189 -11.18 3.99 -6.07
N VAL A 190 -12.18 3.78 -6.94
CA VAL A 190 -13.55 4.21 -6.69
C VAL A 190 -14.16 3.46 -5.49
N GLY A 191 -13.82 2.19 -5.30
CA GLY A 191 -14.21 1.40 -4.14
C GLY A 191 -13.80 2.06 -2.83
N VAL A 192 -12.52 2.42 -2.69
CA VAL A 192 -12.02 3.15 -1.51
C VAL A 192 -12.73 4.50 -1.35
N MET A 193 -12.95 5.25 -2.44
CA MET A 193 -13.70 6.51 -2.38
C MET A 193 -15.12 6.32 -1.82
N TYR A 194 -15.82 5.25 -2.19
CA TYR A 194 -17.14 4.93 -1.64
C TYR A 194 -17.09 4.54 -0.16
N GLN A 195 -16.07 3.79 0.28
CA GLN A 195 -15.88 3.47 1.70
C GLN A 195 -15.68 4.73 2.55
N LEU A 196 -15.04 5.75 1.96
CA LEU A 196 -14.83 7.05 2.58
C LEU A 196 -16.00 8.04 2.39
N ASN A 197 -17.11 7.59 1.78
CA ASN A 197 -18.28 8.41 1.46
C ASN A 197 -17.93 9.68 0.63
N MET A 198 -16.96 9.60 -0.29
CA MET A 198 -16.58 10.73 -1.13
C MET A 198 -17.61 11.02 -2.24
N PRO A 199 -18.10 10.03 -3.02
CA PRO A 199 -19.06 10.29 -4.09
C PRO A 199 -20.50 10.34 -3.51
N GLY A 200 -20.92 11.50 -3.02
CA GLY A 200 -22.31 11.73 -2.57
C GLY A 200 -22.57 13.08 -1.88
N ASN A 201 -23.84 13.35 -1.55
CA ASN A 201 -24.27 14.48 -0.71
C ASN A 201 -24.10 14.21 0.80
N GLY A 202 -23.33 13.18 1.16
CA GLY A 202 -23.10 12.82 2.56
C GLY A 202 -22.27 13.87 3.26
N VAL A 203 -22.71 14.32 4.42
CA VAL A 203 -21.91 15.22 5.28
C VAL A 203 -20.70 14.42 5.78
N ARG A 204 -19.54 14.62 5.16
CA ARG A 204 -18.27 14.12 5.71
C ARG A 204 -17.95 14.94 6.96
N PRO A 205 -17.66 14.32 8.10
CA PRO A 205 -17.24 15.07 9.28
C PRO A 205 -15.93 15.80 8.95
N ASP A 206 -15.89 17.10 9.27
CA ASP A 206 -14.66 17.88 9.12
C ASP A 206 -13.55 17.30 10.00
N GLY A 207 -12.32 17.31 9.48
CA GLY A 207 -11.14 17.03 10.28
C GLY A 207 -11.08 18.00 11.47
N SER A 208 -10.96 17.46 12.68
CA SER A 208 -10.86 18.24 13.91
C SER A 208 -9.52 17.99 14.60
N MET A 209 -9.03 18.97 15.37
CA MET A 209 -7.81 18.87 16.17
C MET A 209 -8.11 19.34 17.59
N ASN A 210 -7.44 18.76 18.58
CA ASN A 210 -7.56 19.13 20.01
C ASN A 210 -8.99 19.07 20.56
N THR A 211 -9.80 18.11 20.12
CA THR A 211 -11.13 17.91 20.69
C THR A 211 -11.06 17.09 21.97
N SER A 212 -12.02 17.28 22.88
CA SER A 212 -12.11 16.48 24.12
C SER A 212 -12.21 14.98 23.84
N LYS A 213 -12.74 14.56 22.69
CA LYS A 213 -12.78 13.15 22.25
C LYS A 213 -11.40 12.61 21.81
N GLN A 214 -10.52 13.44 21.27
CA GLN A 214 -9.18 13.04 20.81
C GLN A 214 -8.18 12.85 21.97
N VAL A 215 -8.39 13.55 23.10
CA VAL A 215 -7.54 13.41 24.29
C VAL A 215 -7.62 11.99 24.89
N TYR A 216 -8.68 11.23 24.57
CA TYR A 216 -8.87 9.85 25.01
C TYR A 216 -8.33 8.79 24.04
N CYS A 217 -7.78 9.14 22.88
CA CYS A 217 -7.17 8.14 21.98
C CYS A 217 -5.85 7.54 22.51
N ILE A 218 -5.38 7.96 23.69
CA ILE A 218 -4.13 7.48 24.33
C ILE A 218 -4.41 6.90 25.73
N MET A 219 -5.67 6.59 26.07
CA MET A 219 -6.04 5.90 27.32
C MET A 219 -6.96 4.72 27.02
#